data_AF-A0A7C5B1V4-F1
#
_entry.id   AF-A0A7C5B1V4-F1
#
_cell.length_a   1.000
_cell.length_b   1.000
_cell.length_c   1.000
_cell.angle_alpha   90.00
_cell.angle_beta   90.00
_cell.angle_gamma   90.00
#
_symmetry.space_group_name_H-M   'P 1'
#
loop_
_entity.id
_entity.type
_entity.pdbx_description
1 polymer ?
#
loop_
_entity_poly.entity_id
_entity_poly.type
_entity_poly.pdbx_seq_one_letter_code
_entity_poly.pdbx_strand_id
1 'polypeptide(L)'
;MRPGGYGRRIPRIRGWHRYLHGRMMPGSLPVERCQLNGHHSGLDGAGMKQFRRVREIIKLTVYGRDGQVGTVQELYFDDQNWAVRYLVVRTGGWLLGRDVLIAPIAIERIDDTDVSMRINLTKEQIEQAPSIESTKAISRQFEEAYYKHFRWAPYWQPDTTLWGSPAPYLDPSAMNLDDPLLSESPEQSHLRSSTDVTGYRIHAEDGEIGHLEDLVVDDEDWIVRYVEVDTRNWLPGKKVLVQSGRIQQIDWENQSVTMSLTRHAIESAPPYDPSMLITPDYEVQLFKHYGKAA
;
A
#
# COMPACT_ATOMS: atom_id res chain seq x y z
N MET A 1 -51.79 -39.12 22.32
CA MET A 1 -52.08 -37.76 21.82
C MET A 1 -50.82 -37.23 21.13
N ARG A 2 -50.91 -36.78 19.87
CA ARG A 2 -49.90 -35.94 19.17
C ARG A 2 -50.17 -34.46 19.51
N PRO A 3 -49.22 -33.49 19.43
CA PRO A 3 -48.36 -33.13 18.25
C PRO A 3 -46.85 -32.97 18.61
N GLY A 4 -45.85 -33.13 17.73
CA GLY A 4 -45.50 -32.40 16.48
C GLY A 4 -44.53 -31.26 16.84
N GLY A 5 -43.26 -31.13 16.42
CA GLY A 5 -42.44 -31.68 15.35
C GLY A 5 -41.89 -30.51 14.53
N TYR A 6 -40.56 -30.28 14.46
CA TYR A 6 -39.80 -29.76 13.31
C TYR A 6 -38.30 -29.61 13.68
N GLY A 7 -37.47 -30.52 13.19
CA GLY A 7 -36.03 -30.36 13.09
C GLY A 7 -35.63 -30.38 11.61
N ARG A 8 -34.84 -29.41 11.14
CA ARG A 8 -34.24 -29.43 9.81
C ARG A 8 -32.74 -29.73 9.92
N ARG A 9 -32.33 -30.85 9.33
CA ARG A 9 -30.92 -31.19 9.04
C ARG A 9 -30.55 -30.59 7.68
N ILE A 10 -29.34 -30.04 7.57
CA ILE A 10 -28.72 -29.65 6.31
C ILE A 10 -27.73 -30.76 5.91
N PRO A 11 -27.80 -31.33 4.68
CA PRO A 11 -26.86 -32.35 4.23
C PRO A 11 -25.61 -31.77 3.56
N ARG A 12 -24.46 -32.41 3.82
CA ARG A 12 -23.21 -32.26 3.06
C ARG A 12 -23.36 -32.94 1.69
N ILE A 13 -22.86 -32.29 0.62
CA ILE A 13 -22.68 -32.93 -0.69
C ILE A 13 -21.23 -32.77 -1.12
N ARG A 14 -20.61 -33.89 -1.49
CA ARG A 14 -19.27 -34.02 -2.10
C ARG A 14 -19.39 -33.94 -3.62
N GLY A 15 -18.37 -33.33 -4.23
CA GLY A 15 -17.64 -33.83 -5.41
C GLY A 15 -18.31 -33.72 -6.78
N TRP A 16 -17.62 -33.10 -7.73
CA TRP A 16 -17.77 -33.40 -9.16
C TRP A 16 -16.42 -33.44 -9.87
N HIS A 17 -16.27 -34.49 -10.68
CA HIS A 17 -15.17 -34.80 -11.56
C HIS A 17 -15.24 -34.01 -12.88
N ARG A 18 -14.05 -33.91 -13.48
CA ARG A 18 -13.64 -33.50 -14.83
C ARG A 18 -14.49 -34.12 -15.95
N TYR A 19 -14.89 -33.32 -16.94
CA TYR A 19 -15.26 -33.76 -18.29
C TYR A 19 -14.57 -32.89 -19.35
N LEU A 20 -13.96 -33.54 -20.34
CA LEU A 20 -13.33 -32.95 -21.53
C LEU A 20 -14.18 -33.26 -22.78
N HIS A 21 -14.14 -32.31 -23.72
CA HIS A 21 -14.54 -32.32 -25.14
C HIS A 21 -16.02 -32.33 -25.56
N GLY A 22 -16.42 -31.24 -26.24
CA GLY A 22 -17.61 -31.14 -27.09
C GLY A 22 -17.76 -29.74 -27.73
N ARG A 23 -17.83 -29.67 -29.06
CA ARG A 23 -17.84 -28.48 -29.95
C ARG A 23 -18.80 -27.34 -29.55
N MET A 24 -18.36 -26.09 -29.78
CA MET A 24 -19.16 -24.87 -29.78
C MET A 24 -19.67 -24.52 -31.20
N MET A 25 -20.96 -24.20 -31.33
CA MET A 25 -21.55 -23.46 -32.46
C MET A 25 -22.12 -22.14 -31.93
N PRO A 26 -22.13 -21.04 -32.71
CA PRO A 26 -22.43 -19.70 -32.21
C PRO A 26 -23.94 -19.43 -32.18
N GLY A 27 -24.45 -19.08 -31.00
CA GLY A 27 -25.83 -18.64 -30.79
C GLY A 27 -25.85 -17.31 -30.04
N SER A 28 -26.40 -16.30 -30.69
CA SER A 28 -26.63 -14.92 -30.23
C SER A 28 -27.43 -14.85 -28.93
N LEU A 29 -26.91 -14.12 -27.94
CA LEU A 29 -27.63 -13.76 -26.71
C LEU A 29 -28.56 -12.55 -26.97
N PRO A 30 -29.80 -12.54 -26.46
CA PRO A 30 -30.68 -11.39 -26.54
C PRO A 30 -30.31 -10.33 -25.50
N VAL A 31 -30.34 -9.07 -25.92
CA VAL A 31 -30.12 -7.88 -25.09
C VAL A 31 -31.41 -7.56 -24.33
N GLU A 32 -31.51 -7.99 -23.07
CA GLU A 32 -32.57 -7.49 -22.18
C GLU A 32 -32.13 -6.20 -21.49
N ARG A 33 -32.92 -5.16 -21.75
CA ARG A 33 -32.82 -3.81 -21.25
C ARG A 33 -33.50 -3.77 -19.87
N CYS A 34 -32.74 -3.97 -18.79
CA CYS A 34 -33.24 -3.72 -17.44
C CYS A 34 -33.18 -2.22 -17.11
N GLN A 35 -34.37 -1.66 -16.92
CA GLN A 35 -34.62 -0.27 -16.55
C GLN A 35 -34.12 0.01 -15.13
N LEU A 36 -33.50 1.18 -14.98
CA LEU A 36 -33.10 1.80 -13.73
C LEU A 36 -34.33 2.08 -12.86
N ASN A 37 -34.35 1.55 -11.65
CA ASN A 37 -35.12 2.12 -10.54
C ASN A 37 -34.24 2.12 -9.30
N GLY A 38 -33.78 3.32 -8.94
CA GLY A 38 -32.95 3.54 -7.76
C GLY A 38 -33.75 3.35 -6.48
N HIS A 39 -33.13 2.67 -5.52
CA HIS A 39 -33.25 2.86 -4.08
C HIS A 39 -31.87 2.51 -3.51
N HIS A 40 -31.00 3.52 -3.36
CA HIS A 40 -29.78 3.39 -2.56
C HIS A 40 -29.99 4.12 -1.25
N SER A 41 -30.56 3.37 -0.32
CA SER A 41 -30.44 3.60 1.11
C SER A 41 -29.00 3.30 1.55
N GLY A 42 -28.30 4.33 2.03
CA GLY A 42 -27.26 4.29 3.07
C GLY A 42 -26.13 3.28 2.93
N LEU A 43 -25.02 3.72 2.34
CA LEU A 43 -23.66 3.24 2.63
C LEU A 43 -22.69 4.44 2.58
N ASP A 44 -22.88 5.42 3.46
CA ASP A 44 -21.87 6.43 3.75
C ASP A 44 -20.89 5.82 4.77
N GLY A 45 -19.69 5.40 4.34
CA GLY A 45 -18.66 4.97 5.30
C GLY A 45 -17.52 4.09 4.79
N ALA A 46 -17.62 3.50 3.59
CA ALA A 46 -16.44 2.91 2.94
C ALA A 46 -15.70 4.04 2.22
N GLY A 47 -14.51 4.41 2.70
CA GLY A 47 -13.65 5.33 1.96
C GLY A 47 -13.40 4.76 0.57
N MET A 48 -13.81 5.48 -0.47
CA MET A 48 -13.45 5.11 -1.84
C MET A 48 -11.94 5.14 -1.94
N LYS A 49 -11.32 4.08 -2.49
CA LYS A 49 -9.91 4.05 -2.88
C LYS A 49 -9.47 5.39 -3.48
N GLN A 50 -8.44 6.00 -2.91
CA GLN A 50 -7.81 7.19 -3.45
C GLN A 50 -6.31 6.97 -3.65
N PHE A 51 -5.81 7.52 -4.74
CA PHE A 51 -4.39 7.67 -4.95
C PHE A 51 -3.92 8.97 -4.32
N ARG A 52 -3.03 8.86 -3.33
CA ARG A 52 -2.51 9.98 -2.56
C ARG A 52 -1.03 10.12 -2.79
N ARG A 53 -0.57 11.33 -3.02
CA ARG A 53 0.86 11.63 -3.04
C ARG A 53 1.41 11.58 -1.64
N VAL A 54 2.67 11.18 -1.48
CA VAL A 54 3.29 11.17 -0.14
C VAL A 54 3.31 12.58 0.46
N ARG A 55 3.51 13.63 -0.35
CA ARG A 55 3.43 15.03 0.13
C ARG A 55 2.08 15.44 0.73
N GLU A 56 1.01 14.70 0.44
CA GLU A 56 -0.32 14.90 1.02
C GLU A 56 -0.45 14.10 2.33
N ILE A 57 0.06 12.87 2.34
CA ILE A 57 0.05 11.99 3.52
C ILE A 57 0.89 12.56 4.67
N ILE A 58 2.08 13.12 4.38
CA ILE A 58 2.97 13.71 5.41
C ILE A 58 2.40 14.98 6.07
N LYS A 59 1.25 15.47 5.63
CA LYS A 59 0.56 16.60 6.28
C LYS A 59 -0.55 16.16 7.23
N LEU A 60 -0.86 14.86 7.25
CA LEU A 60 -1.97 14.34 8.02
C LEU A 60 -1.65 14.36 9.52
N THR A 61 -2.59 14.90 10.29
CA THR A 61 -2.58 14.76 11.74
C THR A 61 -3.15 13.39 12.11
N VAL A 62 -2.40 12.62 12.89
CA VAL A 62 -2.78 11.27 13.32
C VAL A 62 -3.52 11.35 14.65
N TYR A 63 -4.69 10.73 14.72
CA TYR A 63 -5.51 10.59 15.92
C TYR A 63 -5.67 9.12 16.28
N GLY A 64 -5.26 8.78 17.51
CA GLY A 64 -5.57 7.50 18.13
C GLY A 64 -6.97 7.48 18.72
N ARG A 65 -7.32 6.38 19.38
CA ARG A 65 -8.61 6.19 20.05
C ARG A 65 -8.86 7.18 21.20
N ASP A 66 -7.78 7.71 21.77
CA ASP A 66 -7.75 8.58 22.95
C ASP A 66 -7.21 10.00 22.66
N GLY A 67 -7.03 10.36 21.37
CA GLY A 67 -6.75 11.73 20.96
C GLY A 67 -5.57 11.87 19.97
N GLN A 68 -5.11 13.11 19.79
CA GLN A 68 -4.07 13.43 18.80
C GLN A 68 -2.73 12.79 19.15
N VAL A 69 -2.22 11.94 18.26
CA VAL A 69 -0.94 11.25 18.37
C VAL A 69 0.19 12.10 17.80
N GLY A 70 0.03 12.70 16.63
CA GLY A 70 1.14 13.43 16.02
C GLY A 70 0.89 13.83 14.59
N THR A 71 1.96 14.08 13.84
CA THR A 71 1.91 14.39 12.40
C THR A 71 2.82 13.45 11.64
N VAL A 72 2.35 12.89 10.53
CA VAL A 72 3.18 12.04 9.66
C VAL A 72 4.38 12.85 9.14
N GLN A 73 5.54 12.23 8.99
CA GLN A 73 6.76 12.88 8.51
C GLN A 73 7.26 12.27 7.21
N GLU A 74 7.18 10.94 7.12
CA GLU A 74 7.62 10.16 5.97
C GLU A 74 7.01 8.76 6.01
N LEU A 75 7.17 8.03 4.91
CA LEU A 75 6.79 6.63 4.79
C LEU A 75 8.03 5.76 4.62
N TYR A 76 8.02 4.59 5.24
CA TYR A 76 8.89 3.48 4.86
C TYR A 76 8.11 2.51 3.98
N PHE A 77 8.65 2.21 2.80
CA PHE A 77 8.09 1.22 1.88
C PHE A 77 9.14 0.18 1.49
N ASP A 78 8.66 -1.02 1.18
CA ASP A 78 9.46 -2.14 0.70
C ASP A 78 9.73 -1.98 -0.80
N ASP A 79 10.99 -1.92 -1.22
CA ASP A 79 11.35 -1.67 -2.62
C ASP A 79 11.22 -2.87 -3.56
N GLN A 80 10.86 -4.05 -3.04
CA GLN A 80 10.60 -5.24 -3.85
C GLN A 80 9.12 -5.37 -4.21
N ASN A 81 8.24 -5.16 -3.22
CA ASN A 81 6.79 -5.33 -3.38
C ASN A 81 5.99 -4.03 -3.25
N TRP A 82 6.68 -2.90 -3.09
CA TRP A 82 6.13 -1.54 -3.06
C TRP A 82 5.17 -1.26 -1.92
N ALA A 83 5.22 -2.09 -0.90
CA ALA A 83 4.30 -2.07 0.19
C ALA A 83 4.75 -1.05 1.25
N VAL A 84 3.89 -0.10 1.65
CA VAL A 84 4.20 0.83 2.74
C VAL A 84 4.19 0.07 4.06
N ARG A 85 5.34 -0.13 4.70
CA ARG A 85 5.39 -0.85 5.99
C ARG A 85 5.11 0.03 7.18
N TYR A 86 5.57 1.28 7.15
CA TYR A 86 5.42 2.18 8.28
C TYR A 86 5.21 3.63 7.84
N LEU A 87 4.41 4.35 8.62
CA LEU A 87 4.38 5.80 8.66
C LEU A 87 5.22 6.23 9.86
N VAL A 88 6.14 7.17 9.65
CA VAL A 88 6.86 7.83 10.76
C VAL A 88 5.99 9.00 11.23
N VAL A 89 5.62 8.99 12.52
CA VAL A 89 4.76 10.01 13.12
C VAL A 89 5.51 10.72 14.24
N ARG A 90 5.58 12.05 14.16
CA ARG A 90 6.19 12.88 15.21
C ARG A 90 5.19 13.21 16.30
N THR A 91 5.48 12.83 17.55
CA THR A 91 4.52 12.85 18.68
C THR A 91 4.25 14.22 19.32
N GLY A 92 4.81 15.32 18.80
CA GLY A 92 4.49 16.67 19.29
C GLY A 92 4.85 16.88 20.77
N GLY A 93 3.98 17.54 21.55
CA GLY A 93 4.28 17.90 22.95
C GLY A 93 4.24 16.73 23.95
N TRP A 94 3.62 15.60 23.59
CA TRP A 94 3.66 14.38 24.39
C TRP A 94 4.76 13.46 23.83
N LEU A 95 5.36 12.59 24.65
CA LEU A 95 6.58 11.84 24.30
C LEU A 95 7.75 12.70 23.79
N LEU A 96 7.80 13.98 24.19
CA LEU A 96 8.90 14.91 23.90
C LEU A 96 9.22 15.03 22.41
N GLY A 97 8.23 14.88 21.53
CA GLY A 97 8.40 15.01 20.07
C GLY A 97 9.12 13.84 19.43
N ARG A 98 9.21 12.69 20.11
CA ARG A 98 9.78 11.44 19.57
C ARG A 98 9.06 11.00 18.30
N ASP A 99 9.81 10.42 17.38
CA ASP A 99 9.26 9.73 16.22
C ASP A 99 8.82 8.30 16.59
N VAL A 100 7.64 7.92 16.14
CA VAL A 100 7.06 6.59 16.34
C VAL A 100 6.63 6.01 15.01
N LEU A 101 6.64 4.68 14.90
CA LEU A 101 6.19 3.98 13.71
C LEU A 101 4.76 3.50 13.84
N ILE A 102 3.97 3.75 12.80
CA ILE A 102 2.60 3.27 12.66
C ILE A 102 2.52 2.40 11.40
N ALA A 103 2.28 1.10 11.56
CA ALA A 103 2.04 0.20 10.44
C ALA A 103 0.62 0.41 9.86
N PRO A 104 0.39 0.25 8.53
CA PRO A 104 -0.92 0.47 7.93
C PRO A 104 -2.06 -0.35 8.51
N ILE A 105 -1.77 -1.54 9.06
CA ILE A 105 -2.75 -2.36 9.76
C ILE A 105 -3.43 -1.64 10.94
N ALA A 106 -2.80 -0.60 11.49
CA ALA A 106 -3.37 0.25 12.53
C ALA A 106 -4.36 1.29 12.01
N ILE A 107 -4.35 1.60 10.71
CA ILE A 107 -5.09 2.71 10.12
C ILE A 107 -6.53 2.29 9.89
N GLU A 108 -7.47 3.07 10.43
CA GLU A 108 -8.91 2.84 10.24
C GLU A 108 -9.44 3.60 9.03
N ARG A 109 -9.02 4.87 8.87
CA ARG A 109 -9.42 5.73 7.76
C ARG A 109 -8.57 6.99 7.68
N ILE A 110 -8.55 7.59 6.50
CA ILE A 110 -8.14 8.97 6.27
C ILE A 110 -9.40 9.83 6.14
N ASP A 111 -9.41 10.99 6.79
CA ASP A 111 -10.47 11.98 6.72
C ASP A 111 -9.97 13.20 5.93
N ASP A 112 -10.47 13.35 4.71
CA ASP A 112 -10.11 14.44 3.81
C ASP A 112 -10.61 15.81 4.28
N THR A 113 -11.68 15.84 5.07
CA THR A 113 -12.27 17.11 5.55
C THR A 113 -11.40 17.71 6.64
N ASP A 114 -10.96 16.88 7.58
CA ASP A 114 -10.15 17.30 8.73
C ASP A 114 -8.64 17.22 8.45
N VAL A 115 -8.24 16.77 7.25
CA VAL A 115 -6.83 16.51 6.88
C VAL A 115 -6.16 15.63 7.94
N SER A 116 -6.84 14.55 8.30
CA SER A 116 -6.48 13.72 9.45
C SER A 116 -6.53 12.23 9.13
N MET A 117 -5.89 11.43 9.98
CA MET A 117 -5.86 9.98 9.89
C MET A 117 -6.25 9.41 11.24
N ARG A 118 -7.18 8.44 11.24
CA ARG A 118 -7.59 7.72 12.45
C ARG A 118 -6.92 6.37 12.50
N ILE A 119 -6.40 6.02 13.69
CA ILE A 119 -5.77 4.73 13.94
C ILE A 119 -6.42 4.02 15.13
N ASN A 120 -6.45 2.69 15.09
CA ASN A 120 -6.99 1.83 16.14
C ASN A 120 -5.96 1.55 17.25
N LEU A 121 -5.25 2.58 17.71
CA LEU A 121 -4.25 2.50 18.78
C LEU A 121 -4.48 3.63 19.79
N THR A 122 -4.10 3.40 21.05
CA THR A 122 -4.05 4.46 22.08
C THR A 122 -2.64 5.05 22.18
N LYS A 123 -2.53 6.25 22.77
CA LYS A 123 -1.24 6.87 23.10
C LYS A 123 -0.38 5.97 23.98
N GLU A 124 -0.98 5.34 24.99
CA GLU A 124 -0.28 4.42 25.89
C GLU A 124 0.32 3.21 25.14
N GLN A 125 -0.43 2.63 24.19
CA GLN A 125 0.09 1.53 23.36
C GLN A 125 1.28 1.99 22.51
N ILE A 126 1.26 3.22 22.00
CA ILE A 126 2.34 3.80 21.20
C ILE A 126 3.57 4.13 22.06
N GLU A 127 3.37 4.68 23.25
CA GLU A 127 4.42 5.00 24.21
C GLU A 127 5.22 3.76 24.63
N GLN A 128 4.52 2.66 24.88
CA GLN A 128 5.11 1.38 25.30
C GLN A 128 5.75 0.60 24.13
N ALA A 129 5.57 1.04 22.88
CA ALA A 129 6.13 0.37 21.72
C ALA A 129 7.66 0.55 21.64
N PRO A 130 8.38 -0.41 21.04
CA PRO A 130 9.81 -0.30 20.78
C PRO A 130 10.19 1.04 20.13
N SER A 131 11.30 1.63 20.56
CA SER A 131 11.80 2.89 20.01
C SER A 131 12.69 2.66 18.81
N ILE A 132 12.39 3.37 17.72
CA ILE A 132 13.30 3.54 16.62
C ILE A 132 14.26 4.66 17.01
N GLU A 133 15.32 4.35 17.75
CA GLU A 133 16.40 5.33 17.90
C GLU A 133 16.93 5.67 16.49
N SER A 134 17.18 6.95 16.23
CA SER A 134 17.28 7.63 14.92
C SER A 134 18.31 7.11 13.89
N THR A 135 18.93 5.95 14.10
CA THR A 135 19.89 5.34 13.18
C THR A 135 19.19 4.54 12.08
N LYS A 136 18.51 5.27 11.18
CA LYS A 136 18.08 5.03 9.78
C LYS A 136 17.64 3.65 9.24
N ALA A 137 17.90 2.51 9.88
CA ALA A 137 17.50 1.19 9.38
C ALA A 137 16.62 0.45 10.40
N ILE A 138 15.40 0.12 9.98
CA ILE A 138 14.49 -0.72 10.75
C ILE A 138 15.01 -2.16 10.62
N SER A 139 15.49 -2.73 11.73
CA SER A 139 16.01 -4.10 11.76
C SER A 139 14.89 -5.13 11.93
N ARG A 140 15.08 -6.35 11.44
CA ARG A 140 14.12 -7.46 11.65
C ARG A 140 13.80 -7.67 13.13
N GLN A 141 14.80 -7.59 14.01
CA GLN A 141 14.63 -7.71 15.47
C GLN A 141 13.70 -6.63 16.04
N PHE A 142 13.82 -5.40 15.53
CA PHE A 142 12.90 -4.32 15.90
C PHE A 142 11.48 -4.65 15.41
N GLU A 143 11.32 -5.08 14.16
CA GLU A 143 9.99 -5.40 13.61
C GLU A 143 9.32 -6.54 14.40
N GLU A 144 10.06 -7.58 14.78
CA GLU A 144 9.54 -8.68 15.62
C GLU A 144 9.03 -8.17 16.97
N ALA A 145 9.83 -7.34 17.66
CA ALA A 145 9.42 -6.73 18.92
C ALA A 145 8.18 -5.83 18.75
N TYR A 146 8.13 -5.09 17.65
CA TYR A 146 7.02 -4.21 17.29
C TYR A 146 5.72 -4.98 17.06
N TYR A 147 5.72 -5.98 16.17
CA TYR A 147 4.54 -6.79 15.87
C TYR A 147 4.08 -7.60 17.10
N LYS A 148 5.02 -8.11 17.91
CA LYS A 148 4.70 -8.79 19.18
C LYS A 148 4.01 -7.86 20.18
N HIS A 149 4.46 -6.61 20.30
CA HIS A 149 3.87 -5.61 21.20
C HIS A 149 2.40 -5.34 20.86
N PHE A 150 2.10 -5.11 19.57
CA PHE A 150 0.73 -4.85 19.10
C PHE A 150 -0.11 -6.11 18.91
N ARG A 151 0.46 -7.30 19.15
CA ARG A 151 -0.19 -8.61 18.97
C ARG A 151 -0.71 -8.79 17.55
N TRP A 152 0.13 -8.48 16.58
CA TRP A 152 -0.12 -8.71 15.16
C TRP A 152 0.78 -9.84 14.66
N ALA A 153 0.23 -10.64 13.74
CA ALA A 153 1.02 -11.58 12.95
C ALA A 153 1.88 -10.76 11.97
N PRO A 154 3.21 -10.94 11.94
CA PRO A 154 4.09 -10.22 11.03
C PRO A 154 3.80 -10.51 9.55
N TYR A 155 3.99 -9.52 8.67
CA TYR A 155 3.72 -9.65 7.22
C TYR A 155 4.63 -10.68 6.51
N TRP A 156 5.77 -11.03 7.10
CA TRP A 156 6.70 -12.02 6.58
C TRP A 156 6.35 -13.46 6.99
N GLN A 157 5.26 -13.65 7.73
CA GLN A 157 4.75 -14.99 8.05
C GLN A 157 3.83 -15.51 6.94
N PRO A 158 3.82 -16.84 6.69
CA PRO A 158 2.82 -17.47 5.84
C PRO A 158 1.39 -17.10 6.29
N ASP A 159 0.47 -17.03 5.33
CA ASP A 159 -0.96 -16.79 5.56
C ASP A 159 -1.33 -15.44 6.23
N THR A 160 -0.42 -14.45 6.18
CA THR A 160 -0.69 -13.07 6.62
C THR A 160 -0.96 -12.13 5.44
N THR A 161 -1.60 -10.99 5.70
CA THR A 161 -1.75 -9.95 4.66
C THR A 161 -0.45 -9.19 4.44
N LEU A 162 -0.39 -8.33 3.41
CA LEU A 162 0.76 -7.46 3.14
C LEU A 162 1.14 -6.57 4.35
N TRP A 163 0.24 -6.32 5.29
CA TRP A 163 0.49 -5.44 6.45
C TRP A 163 0.66 -6.22 7.76
N GLY A 164 0.67 -7.55 7.67
CA GLY A 164 0.44 -8.45 8.78
C GLY A 164 -1.06 -8.70 8.97
N SER A 165 -1.41 -9.40 10.04
CA SER A 165 -2.82 -9.66 10.37
C SER A 165 -3.05 -9.40 11.85
N PRO A 166 -4.23 -8.92 12.27
CA PRO A 166 -4.61 -9.04 13.67
C PRO A 166 -4.44 -10.51 14.06
N ALA A 167 -3.98 -10.80 15.27
CA ALA A 167 -3.80 -12.18 15.72
C ALA A 167 -4.99 -12.68 16.56
N PRO A 168 -6.16 -13.05 15.99
CA PRO A 168 -7.16 -13.79 16.74
C PRO A 168 -6.90 -15.31 16.77
N TYR A 169 -5.95 -15.82 15.97
CA TYR A 169 -5.78 -17.28 15.74
C TYR A 169 -4.34 -17.81 15.78
N LEU A 170 -3.35 -17.02 16.19
CA LEU A 170 -2.01 -17.57 16.37
C LEU A 170 -1.99 -18.45 17.64
N ASP A 171 -1.94 -19.76 17.44
CA ASP A 171 -1.45 -20.68 18.47
C ASP A 171 -0.05 -20.17 18.87
N PRO A 172 0.20 -19.82 20.14
CA PRO A 172 1.53 -19.41 20.60
C PRO A 172 2.62 -20.45 20.27
N SER A 173 2.23 -21.71 20.07
CA SER A 173 3.09 -22.83 19.68
C SER A 173 3.42 -22.85 18.17
N ALA A 174 2.64 -22.16 17.33
CA ALA A 174 2.90 -21.97 15.90
C ALA A 174 3.80 -20.74 15.64
N MET A 175 3.93 -19.85 16.62
CA MET A 175 5.00 -18.86 16.68
C MET A 175 6.33 -19.57 17.02
N ASN A 176 6.86 -20.36 16.08
CA ASN A 176 8.28 -20.69 16.08
C ASN A 176 9.04 -19.40 15.75
N LEU A 177 9.18 -18.53 16.76
CA LEU A 177 10.02 -17.32 16.72
C LEU A 177 11.51 -17.68 16.67
N ASP A 178 11.83 -18.98 16.77
CA ASP A 178 13.18 -19.54 16.69
C ASP A 178 13.55 -20.02 15.28
N ASP A 179 12.74 -19.74 14.24
CA ASP A 179 13.16 -20.04 12.87
C ASP A 179 14.31 -19.09 12.48
N PRO A 180 15.57 -19.58 12.33
CA PRO A 180 16.73 -18.73 12.08
C PRO A 180 16.74 -18.13 10.66
N LEU A 181 15.71 -18.41 9.86
CA LEU A 181 15.82 -18.30 8.41
C LEU A 181 15.83 -16.89 7.83
N LEU A 182 15.56 -15.81 8.57
CA LEU A 182 15.62 -14.45 8.00
C LEU A 182 16.07 -13.36 8.98
N SER A 183 17.23 -13.52 9.63
CA SER A 183 17.93 -12.35 10.17
C SER A 183 18.53 -11.54 9.01
N GLU A 184 17.69 -10.82 8.27
CA GLU A 184 18.18 -9.81 7.34
C GLU A 184 19.00 -8.80 8.14
N SER A 185 20.26 -8.62 7.78
CA SER A 185 21.06 -7.55 8.36
C SER A 185 20.41 -6.20 8.01
N PRO A 186 20.63 -5.13 8.78
CA PRO A 186 20.19 -3.79 8.40
C PRO A 186 20.62 -3.39 6.96
N GLU A 187 21.75 -3.93 6.49
CA GLU A 187 22.27 -3.75 5.12
C GLU A 187 21.47 -4.51 4.05
N GLN A 188 20.69 -5.52 4.44
CA GLN A 188 19.76 -6.27 3.58
C GLN A 188 18.32 -5.78 3.69
N SER A 189 18.06 -4.72 4.48
CA SER A 189 16.72 -4.17 4.59
C SER A 189 16.28 -3.61 3.24
N HIS A 190 15.13 -4.08 2.76
CA HIS A 190 14.45 -3.57 1.57
C HIS A 190 13.57 -2.34 1.86
N LEU A 191 13.61 -1.82 3.09
CA LEU A 191 12.86 -0.63 3.47
C LEU A 191 13.55 0.64 2.97
N ARG A 192 12.77 1.52 2.36
CA ARG A 192 13.21 2.81 1.83
C ARG A 192 12.35 3.91 2.42
N SER A 193 13.00 4.98 2.86
CA SER A 193 12.32 6.22 3.24
C SER A 193 11.85 6.93 1.97
N SER A 194 10.59 7.38 1.98
CA SER A 194 10.04 8.24 0.93
C SER A 194 10.79 9.58 0.81
N THR A 195 11.31 10.08 1.93
CA THR A 195 12.09 11.33 1.97
C THR A 195 13.45 11.11 1.32
N ASP A 196 14.13 10.01 1.65
CA ASP A 196 15.46 9.70 1.11
C ASP A 196 15.40 9.51 -0.42
N VAL A 197 14.39 8.81 -0.96
CA VAL A 197 14.30 8.55 -2.42
C VAL A 197 13.82 9.75 -3.24
N THR A 198 13.22 10.76 -2.60
CA THR A 198 12.77 11.97 -3.31
C THR A 198 13.98 12.75 -3.82
N GLY A 199 13.97 13.10 -5.11
CA GLY A 199 15.08 13.75 -5.80
C GLY A 199 16.08 12.78 -6.45
N TYR A 200 15.92 11.46 -6.29
CA TYR A 200 16.78 10.48 -6.97
C TYR A 200 16.70 10.63 -8.48
N ARG A 201 17.83 10.49 -9.18
CA ARG A 201 17.89 10.56 -10.64
C ARG A 201 17.19 9.35 -11.26
N ILE A 202 16.40 9.58 -12.28
CA ILE A 202 15.73 8.51 -13.04
C ILE A 202 16.58 8.16 -14.26
N HIS A 203 17.02 6.91 -14.33
CA HIS A 203 17.64 6.31 -15.50
C HIS A 203 16.63 5.44 -16.24
N ALA A 204 16.30 5.88 -17.45
CA ALA A 204 15.65 5.05 -18.45
C ALA A 204 16.68 4.09 -19.09
N GLU A 205 16.21 3.13 -19.88
CA GLU A 205 17.05 2.14 -20.56
C GLU A 205 18.10 2.78 -21.48
N ASP A 206 17.79 3.94 -22.06
CA ASP A 206 18.65 4.70 -22.99
C ASP A 206 19.22 6.00 -22.39
N GLY A 207 19.18 6.15 -21.05
CA GLY A 207 19.88 7.21 -20.33
C GLY A 207 19.03 7.96 -19.29
N GLU A 208 19.60 9.01 -18.69
CA GLU A 208 18.94 9.81 -17.66
C GLU A 208 17.77 10.63 -18.25
N ILE A 209 16.65 10.73 -17.51
CA ILE A 209 15.41 11.40 -17.97
C ILE A 209 14.79 12.38 -16.98
N GLY A 210 15.36 12.53 -15.78
CA GLY A 210 14.79 13.41 -14.76
C GLY A 210 15.07 12.93 -13.35
N HIS A 211 14.16 13.25 -12.43
CA HIS A 211 14.25 12.84 -11.03
C HIS A 211 12.90 12.41 -10.46
N LEU A 212 12.95 11.62 -9.40
CA LEU A 212 11.79 11.22 -8.60
C LEU A 212 11.28 12.45 -7.85
N GLU A 213 10.05 12.86 -8.13
CA GLU A 213 9.42 14.04 -7.54
C GLU A 213 8.46 13.69 -6.40
N ASP A 214 7.77 12.55 -6.50
CA ASP A 214 6.91 12.02 -5.43
C ASP A 214 6.61 10.52 -5.65
N LEU A 215 6.05 9.89 -4.64
CA LEU A 215 5.43 8.58 -4.72
C LEU A 215 3.90 8.73 -4.59
N VAL A 216 3.16 7.90 -5.30
CA VAL A 216 1.70 7.86 -5.22
C VAL A 216 1.27 6.53 -4.60
N VAL A 217 0.62 6.63 -3.46
CA VAL A 217 0.16 5.51 -2.64
C VAL A 217 -1.33 5.28 -2.87
N ASP A 218 -1.71 4.03 -3.01
CA ASP A 218 -3.07 3.54 -2.89
C ASP A 218 -3.45 3.57 -1.40
N ASP A 219 -4.39 4.42 -0.97
CA ASP A 219 -4.69 4.60 0.46
C ASP A 219 -5.57 3.50 1.07
N GLU A 220 -6.13 2.63 0.23
CA GLU A 220 -6.85 1.43 0.64
C GLU A 220 -5.85 0.28 0.82
N ASP A 221 -5.08 0.01 -0.24
CA ASP A 221 -4.14 -1.10 -0.22
C ASP A 221 -2.82 -0.76 0.47
N TRP A 222 -2.47 0.51 0.71
CA TRP A 222 -1.15 0.97 1.20
C TRP A 222 0.04 0.52 0.35
N ILE A 223 -0.15 0.51 -0.97
CA ILE A 223 0.90 0.17 -1.95
C ILE A 223 1.31 1.42 -2.72
N VAL A 224 2.60 1.64 -2.90
CA VAL A 224 3.13 2.63 -3.86
C VAL A 224 2.82 2.13 -5.28
N ARG A 225 1.84 2.76 -5.94
CA ARG A 225 1.37 2.37 -7.27
C ARG A 225 2.11 3.08 -8.38
N TYR A 226 2.44 4.35 -8.15
CA TYR A 226 3.10 5.17 -9.14
C TYR A 226 4.26 5.94 -8.52
N VAL A 227 5.24 6.24 -9.36
CA VAL A 227 6.28 7.21 -9.12
C VAL A 227 6.00 8.42 -10.00
N GLU A 228 5.93 9.60 -9.39
CA GLU A 228 5.87 10.87 -10.10
C GLU A 228 7.30 11.23 -10.52
N VAL A 229 7.53 11.27 -11.84
CA VAL A 229 8.82 11.64 -12.43
C VAL A 229 8.71 13.05 -12.97
N ASP A 230 9.68 13.89 -12.60
CA ASP A 230 9.85 15.20 -13.19
C ASP A 230 10.91 15.16 -14.29
N THR A 231 10.48 15.35 -15.54
CA THR A 231 11.35 15.36 -16.72
C THR A 231 11.90 16.75 -17.04
N ARG A 232 11.66 17.78 -16.20
CA ARG A 232 12.08 19.18 -16.44
C ARG A 232 13.56 19.41 -16.68
N ASN A 233 14.42 18.43 -16.42
CA ASN A 233 15.83 18.45 -16.82
C ASN A 233 16.02 18.31 -18.35
N TRP A 234 14.94 18.07 -19.11
CA TRP A 234 14.90 17.88 -20.56
C TRP A 234 13.75 18.70 -21.19
N LEU A 235 13.90 19.21 -22.41
CA LEU A 235 12.92 20.10 -23.06
C LEU A 235 12.05 19.33 -24.08
N PRO A 236 10.70 19.48 -24.04
CA PRO A 236 9.88 20.21 -23.07
C PRO A 236 9.60 19.37 -21.80
N GLY A 237 9.96 19.93 -20.64
CA GLY A 237 9.82 19.28 -19.34
C GLY A 237 8.38 19.16 -18.84
N LYS A 238 8.02 18.02 -18.23
CA LYS A 238 6.72 17.82 -17.57
C LYS A 238 6.82 16.82 -16.41
N LYS A 239 5.77 16.74 -15.60
CA LYS A 239 5.59 15.66 -14.64
C LYS A 239 4.82 14.52 -15.28
N VAL A 240 5.21 13.28 -15.00
CA VAL A 240 4.55 12.07 -15.49
C VAL A 240 4.43 11.03 -14.38
N LEU A 241 3.44 10.13 -14.50
CA LEU A 241 3.31 9.00 -13.60
C LEU A 241 3.82 7.73 -14.28
N VAL A 242 4.74 7.03 -13.60
CA VAL A 242 5.25 5.73 -14.03
C VAL A 242 4.80 4.69 -13.01
N GLN A 243 4.28 3.54 -13.48
CA GLN A 243 3.90 2.44 -12.59
C GLN A 243 5.11 1.90 -11.85
N SER A 244 4.98 1.62 -10.54
CA SER A 244 6.07 1.09 -9.71
C SER A 244 6.67 -0.21 -10.24
N GLY A 245 5.85 -1.07 -10.87
CA GLY A 245 6.32 -2.28 -11.55
C GLY A 245 7.23 -2.07 -12.78
N ARG A 246 7.49 -0.82 -13.20
CA ARG A 246 8.47 -0.47 -14.24
C ARG A 246 9.85 -0.14 -13.67
N ILE A 247 9.98 -0.07 -12.35
CA ILE A 247 11.26 0.17 -11.68
C ILE A 247 11.97 -1.18 -11.53
N GLN A 248 13.23 -1.21 -11.98
CA GLN A 248 14.09 -2.39 -11.90
C GLN A 248 14.92 -2.38 -10.62
N GLN A 249 15.39 -1.20 -10.21
CA GLN A 249 16.28 -1.05 -9.06
C GLN A 249 16.21 0.37 -8.50
N ILE A 250 16.31 0.48 -7.16
CA ILE A 250 16.63 1.71 -6.45
C ILE A 250 18.07 1.58 -5.95
N ASP A 251 18.97 2.43 -6.44
CA ASP A 251 20.36 2.52 -6.00
C ASP A 251 20.49 3.67 -4.99
N TRP A 252 20.62 3.31 -3.72
CA TRP A 252 20.69 4.27 -2.63
C TRP A 252 22.05 4.97 -2.53
N GLU A 253 23.14 4.30 -2.92
CA GLU A 253 24.49 4.89 -2.86
C GLU A 253 24.64 5.98 -3.92
N ASN A 254 24.13 5.72 -5.12
CA ASN A 254 24.20 6.65 -6.24
C ASN A 254 22.98 7.59 -6.36
N GLN A 255 22.02 7.46 -5.43
CA GLN A 255 20.78 8.24 -5.39
C GLN A 255 20.05 8.22 -6.73
N SER A 256 19.75 7.01 -7.22
CA SER A 256 19.14 6.83 -8.54
C SER A 256 18.14 5.67 -8.60
N VAL A 257 17.25 5.73 -9.59
CA VAL A 257 16.24 4.71 -9.86
C VAL A 257 16.34 4.31 -11.33
N THR A 258 16.49 3.02 -11.59
CA THR A 258 16.56 2.46 -12.95
C THR A 258 15.20 1.93 -13.37
N MET A 259 14.75 2.26 -14.58
CA MET A 259 13.46 1.87 -15.15
C MET A 259 13.61 0.99 -16.39
N SER A 260 12.65 0.08 -16.61
CA SER A 260 12.51 -0.75 -17.82
C SER A 260 11.81 -0.04 -18.98
N LEU A 261 12.02 1.27 -19.10
CA LEU A 261 11.37 2.11 -20.11
C LEU A 261 12.42 2.99 -20.76
N THR A 262 12.21 3.32 -22.04
CA THR A 262 12.99 4.34 -22.74
C THR A 262 12.56 5.75 -22.33
N ARG A 263 13.45 6.72 -22.53
CA ARG A 263 13.19 8.15 -22.33
C ARG A 263 11.97 8.60 -23.11
N HIS A 264 11.90 8.21 -24.39
CA HIS A 264 10.77 8.53 -25.25
C HIS A 264 9.44 7.98 -24.69
N ALA A 265 9.42 6.76 -24.13
CA ALA A 265 8.21 6.19 -23.54
C ALA A 265 7.74 6.99 -22.31
N ILE A 266 8.68 7.46 -21.48
CA ILE A 266 8.39 8.30 -20.31
C ILE A 266 7.91 9.69 -20.76
N GLU A 267 8.60 10.33 -21.70
CA GLU A 267 8.25 11.66 -22.23
C GLU A 267 6.92 11.69 -22.99
N SER A 268 6.57 10.62 -23.69
CA SER A 268 5.31 10.54 -24.44
C SER A 268 4.11 10.12 -23.59
N ALA A 269 4.29 9.95 -22.27
CA ALA A 269 3.21 9.56 -21.37
C ALA A 269 2.00 10.51 -21.45
N PRO A 270 0.77 9.99 -21.24
CA PRO A 270 -0.44 10.79 -21.13
C PRO A 270 -0.25 12.04 -20.25
N PRO A 271 -0.91 13.17 -20.57
CA PRO A 271 -0.80 14.38 -19.76
C PRO A 271 -1.22 14.13 -18.32
N TYR A 272 -0.35 14.47 -17.39
CA TYR A 272 -0.57 14.37 -15.95
C TYR A 272 -0.68 15.77 -15.35
N ASP A 273 -1.80 16.05 -14.69
CA ASP A 273 -1.98 17.26 -13.88
C ASP A 273 -2.00 16.86 -12.40
N PRO A 274 -0.96 17.20 -11.62
CA PRO A 274 -0.91 16.89 -10.20
C PRO A 274 -2.02 17.58 -9.38
N SER A 275 -2.78 18.53 -9.91
CA SER A 275 -3.91 19.14 -9.20
C SER A 275 -5.22 18.34 -9.33
N MET A 276 -5.23 17.32 -10.20
CA MET A 276 -6.39 16.50 -10.49
C MET A 276 -6.25 15.11 -9.86
N LEU A 277 -7.39 14.49 -9.53
CA LEU A 277 -7.41 13.10 -9.08
C LEU A 277 -6.99 12.15 -10.20
N ILE A 278 -6.26 11.10 -9.84
CA ILE A 278 -5.95 9.98 -10.73
C ILE A 278 -7.23 9.15 -10.88
N THR A 279 -7.87 9.23 -12.05
CA THR A 279 -9.12 8.54 -12.34
C THR A 279 -8.87 7.15 -12.94
N PRO A 280 -9.83 6.21 -12.83
CA PRO A 280 -9.71 4.91 -13.49
C PRO A 280 -9.47 5.01 -15.01
N ASP A 281 -10.10 5.98 -15.68
CA ASP A 281 -9.89 6.22 -17.12
C ASP A 281 -8.46 6.67 -17.43
N TYR A 282 -7.84 7.43 -16.52
CA TYR A 282 -6.45 7.84 -16.64
C TYR A 282 -5.49 6.65 -16.40
N GLU A 283 -5.78 5.79 -15.41
CA GLU A 283 -5.02 4.55 -15.19
C GLU A 283 -5.04 3.64 -16.42
N VAL A 284 -6.21 3.48 -17.07
CA VAL A 284 -6.34 2.71 -18.32
C VAL A 284 -5.50 3.31 -19.44
N GLN A 285 -5.41 4.64 -19.54
CA GLN A 285 -4.56 5.32 -20.52
C GLN A 285 -3.08 5.06 -20.24
N LEU A 286 -2.62 5.19 -19.00
CA LEU A 286 -1.24 4.89 -18.59
C LEU A 286 -0.88 3.43 -18.89
N PHE A 287 -1.74 2.49 -18.51
CA PHE A 287 -1.51 1.07 -18.75
C PHE A 287 -1.39 0.75 -20.25
N LYS A 288 -2.28 1.30 -21.08
CA LYS A 288 -2.21 1.13 -22.55
C LYS A 288 -0.97 1.79 -23.15
N HIS A 289 -0.51 2.90 -22.60
CA HIS A 289 0.69 3.60 -23.05
C HIS A 289 1.95 2.77 -22.79
N TYR A 290 2.20 2.42 -21.53
CA TYR A 290 3.40 1.66 -21.16
C TYR A 290 3.34 0.18 -21.55
N GLY A 291 2.14 -0.38 -21.74
CA GLY A 291 1.98 -1.75 -22.27
C GLY A 291 2.40 -1.92 -23.72
N LYS A 292 2.48 -0.83 -24.50
CA LYS A 292 2.97 -0.84 -25.90
C LYS A 292 4.48 -0.62 -26.01
N ALA A 293 5.10 -0.12 -24.94
CA ALA A 293 6.51 0.26 -24.89
C ALA A 293 7.39 -0.84 -24.27
N ALA A 294 6.82 -2.02 -24.01
CA ALA A 294 7.47 -3.18 -23.39
C ALA A 294 7.66 -4.32 -24.39
#